data_AF-A0A7C9AAQ3-F1
#
_entry.id   AF-A0A7C9AAQ3-F1
#
_cell.length_a   1.000
_cell.length_b   1.000
_cell.length_c   1.000
_cell.angle_alpha   90.00
_cell.angle_beta   90.00
_cell.angle_gamma   90.00
#
_symmetry.space_group_name_H-M   'P 1'
#
loop_
_entity.id
_entity.type
_entity.pdbx_description
1 polymer ?
#
loop_
_entity_poly.entity_id
_entity_poly.type
_entity_poly.pdbx_seq_one_letter_code
_entity_poly.pdbx_strand_id
1 'polypeptide(L)'
;GSAVQISSVVQNRGSIPLFWSQETSRLNLKPDIILSKRDQNYEATRLHFENLSNRYGNPIIILNLIKTNEKRPRESILRTEFANAIECINRDLPEENRLKFLHWDLHKHSRSKATNVLLLLGKVAAYALTLTGFFCCQLLPAQGPADPSVCPPSEDLEINNYSLQKNHETDSEDTAKIEQREGDGEANGDFVKKKPMFQKGVLRTNCIDCLDRTNVAQFAYGLAALG
;
A
#
# COMPACT_ATOMS: atom_id res chain seq x y z
N GLY A 1 -21.15 10.09 -25.21
CA GLY A 1 -19.79 10.48 -24.77
C GLY A 1 -18.89 9.26 -24.76
N SER A 2 -17.57 9.43 -24.81
CA SER A 2 -16.63 8.32 -24.66
C SER A 2 -16.55 7.88 -23.20
N ALA A 3 -16.26 6.59 -22.96
CA ALA A 3 -16.02 6.08 -21.61
C ALA A 3 -14.81 6.80 -20.96
N VAL A 4 -14.95 7.18 -19.69
CA VAL A 4 -13.91 7.86 -18.92
C VAL A 4 -13.25 6.86 -17.98
N GLN A 5 -11.93 6.80 -17.96
CA GLN A 5 -11.18 5.97 -17.01
C GLN A 5 -10.74 6.83 -15.82
N ILE A 6 -11.01 6.36 -14.60
CA ILE A 6 -10.52 6.99 -13.37
C ILE A 6 -9.53 6.03 -12.72
N SER A 7 -8.42 6.58 -12.24
CA SER A 7 -7.41 5.83 -11.51
C SER A 7 -7.00 6.58 -10.25
N SER A 8 -6.63 5.84 -9.22
CA SER A 8 -6.16 6.38 -7.95
C SER A 8 -5.09 5.47 -7.36
N VAL A 9 -4.06 6.07 -6.78
CA VAL A 9 -3.00 5.34 -6.08
C VAL A 9 -2.80 5.97 -4.70
N VAL A 10 -2.76 5.13 -3.68
CA VAL A 10 -2.60 5.54 -2.30
C VAL A 10 -1.24 5.10 -1.78
N GLN A 11 -0.61 5.95 -1.00
CA GLN A 11 0.65 5.68 -0.30
C GLN A 11 0.55 6.18 1.13
N ASN A 12 1.25 5.52 2.05
CA ASN A 12 1.24 5.88 3.47
C ASN A 12 2.56 6.55 3.86
N ARG A 13 2.49 7.57 4.71
CA ARG A 13 3.65 8.18 5.33
C ARG A 13 3.37 8.31 6.82
N GLY A 14 4.35 7.95 7.65
CA GLY A 14 4.20 8.04 9.09
C GLY A 14 5.53 8.05 9.82
N SER A 15 5.45 8.32 11.13
CA SER A 15 6.57 8.12 12.05
C SER A 15 6.98 6.64 12.08
N ILE A 16 8.19 6.38 12.57
CA ILE A 16 8.64 5.04 12.90
C ILE A 16 7.79 4.56 14.08
N PRO A 17 7.01 3.46 13.95
CA PRO A 17 6.07 3.00 14.97
C PRO A 17 6.82 2.29 16.10
N LEU A 18 7.62 3.05 16.84
CA LEU A 18 8.30 2.65 18.06
C LEU A 18 7.98 3.68 19.14
N PHE A 19 8.14 3.31 20.41
CA PHE A 19 8.13 4.31 21.48
C PHE A 19 9.47 5.04 21.51
N TRP A 20 9.50 6.21 20.88
CA TRP A 20 10.66 7.09 20.92
C TRP A 20 10.22 8.54 21.14
N SER A 21 11.13 9.34 21.67
CA SER A 21 10.92 10.78 21.86
C SER A 21 12.16 11.55 21.48
N GLN A 22 11.97 12.84 21.25
CA GLN A 22 13.04 13.82 21.11
C GLN A 22 12.62 15.08 21.87
N GLU A 23 13.59 15.81 22.38
CA GLU A 23 13.32 17.12 22.99
C GLU A 23 12.76 18.09 21.93
N THR A 24 11.75 18.88 22.29
CA THR A 24 11.08 19.82 21.38
C THR A 24 11.56 21.27 21.55
N SER A 25 12.57 21.50 22.40
CA SER A 25 13.13 22.82 22.67
C SER A 25 13.70 23.45 21.40
N ARG A 26 13.30 24.71 21.12
CA ARG A 26 13.77 25.47 19.95
C ARG A 26 15.26 25.83 20.01
N LEU A 27 15.89 25.69 21.18
CA LEU A 27 17.31 25.97 21.37
C LEU A 27 18.20 24.81 20.85
N ASN A 28 17.65 23.60 20.82
CA ASN A 28 18.35 22.41 20.39
C ASN A 28 17.98 22.08 18.95
N LEU A 29 18.79 22.56 18.00
CA LEU A 29 18.55 22.40 16.55
C LEU A 29 18.56 20.93 16.08
N LYS A 30 19.20 20.03 16.84
CA LYS A 30 19.25 18.60 16.54
C LYS A 30 19.16 17.80 17.85
N PRO A 31 17.96 17.71 18.46
CA PRO A 31 17.77 17.10 19.77
C PRO A 31 18.02 15.59 19.69
N ASP A 32 18.56 14.99 20.74
CA ASP A 32 18.84 13.55 20.77
C ASP A 32 17.55 12.73 20.74
N ILE A 33 17.67 11.52 20.18
CA ILE A 33 16.57 10.56 20.12
C ILE A 33 16.68 9.63 21.32
N ILE A 34 15.59 9.53 22.07
CA ILE A 34 15.47 8.68 23.23
C ILE A 34 14.53 7.54 22.87
N LEU A 35 15.06 6.32 22.83
CA LEU A 35 14.27 5.11 22.65
C LEU A 35 13.73 4.65 24.00
N SER A 36 12.42 4.41 24.07
CA SER A 36 11.75 3.94 25.27
C SER A 36 11.47 2.44 25.16
N LYS A 37 12.04 1.64 26.06
CA LYS A 37 11.82 0.18 26.14
C LYS A 37 10.48 -0.20 26.81
N ARG A 38 9.45 0.62 26.62
CA ARG A 38 8.11 0.39 27.21
C ARG A 38 7.41 -0.82 26.61
N ASP A 39 7.74 -1.15 25.37
CA ASP A 39 7.14 -2.25 24.61
C ASP A 39 8.22 -3.27 24.26
N GLN A 40 8.44 -4.24 25.16
CA GLN A 40 9.50 -5.24 25.01
C GLN A 40 9.21 -6.27 23.90
N ASN A 41 7.92 -6.55 23.65
CA ASN A 41 7.46 -7.55 22.68
C ASN A 41 6.98 -6.94 21.37
N TYR A 42 7.05 -5.60 21.24
CA TYR A 42 6.57 -4.85 20.08
C TYR A 42 5.07 -4.95 19.82
N GLU A 43 4.25 -5.11 20.86
CA GLU A 43 2.79 -5.27 20.76
C GLU A 43 2.12 -4.03 20.16
N ALA A 44 2.54 -2.83 20.55
CA ALA A 44 1.99 -1.61 19.98
C ALA A 44 2.40 -1.45 18.51
N THR A 45 3.62 -1.89 18.18
CA THR A 45 4.13 -1.89 16.80
C THR A 45 3.35 -2.88 15.94
N ARG A 46 3.05 -4.07 16.48
CA ARG A 46 2.23 -5.09 15.84
C ARG A 46 0.83 -4.59 15.57
N LEU A 47 0.14 -4.08 16.59
CA LEU A 47 -1.20 -3.51 16.47
C LEU A 47 -1.24 -2.35 15.47
N HIS A 48 -0.18 -1.54 15.41
CA HIS A 48 -0.06 -0.48 14.42
C HIS A 48 -0.07 -1.04 12.97
N PHE A 49 0.64 -2.13 12.71
CA PHE A 49 0.68 -2.74 11.38
C PHE A 49 -0.56 -3.56 11.05
N GLU A 50 -1.19 -4.23 12.02
CA GLU A 50 -2.51 -4.87 11.85
C GLU A 50 -3.58 -3.85 11.45
N ASN A 51 -3.59 -2.69 12.10
CA ASN A 51 -4.47 -1.59 11.74
C ASN A 51 -4.20 -1.02 10.34
N LEU A 52 -2.97 -1.17 9.83
CA LEU A 52 -2.60 -0.77 8.49
C LEU A 52 -3.04 -1.81 7.46
N SER A 53 -2.85 -3.10 7.75
CA SER A 53 -3.28 -4.19 6.88
C SER A 53 -4.80 -4.25 6.76
N ASN A 54 -5.52 -4.00 7.86
CA ASN A 54 -6.98 -3.94 7.84
C ASN A 54 -7.52 -2.80 6.96
N ARG A 55 -6.78 -1.70 6.83
CA ARG A 55 -7.19 -0.52 6.04
C ARG A 55 -6.74 -0.55 4.58
N TYR A 56 -5.55 -1.05 4.32
CA TYR A 56 -4.92 -0.95 3.00
C TYR A 56 -4.61 -2.31 2.36
N GLY A 57 -4.83 -3.41 3.08
CA GLY A 57 -4.54 -4.77 2.67
C GLY A 57 -3.06 -5.16 2.76
N ASN A 58 -2.72 -6.27 2.12
CA ASN A 58 -1.38 -6.85 2.06
C ASN A 58 -0.88 -6.94 0.60
N PRO A 59 0.42 -6.69 0.35
CA PRO A 59 1.48 -6.50 1.35
C PRO A 59 1.60 -5.05 1.86
N ILE A 60 2.11 -4.90 3.08
CA ILE A 60 2.66 -3.63 3.57
C ILE A 60 4.15 -3.61 3.25
N ILE A 61 4.56 -2.67 2.41
CA ILE A 61 5.97 -2.46 2.04
C ILE A 61 6.47 -1.23 2.76
N ILE A 62 7.48 -1.38 3.61
CA ILE A 62 8.01 -0.32 4.46
C ILE A 62 9.31 0.18 3.85
N LEU A 63 9.30 1.39 3.28
CA LEU A 63 10.49 2.11 2.84
C LEU A 63 11.03 2.98 3.97
N ASN A 64 12.12 2.55 4.59
CA ASN A 64 12.71 3.19 5.75
C ASN A 64 13.93 4.05 5.37
N LEU A 65 13.78 5.38 5.40
CA LEU A 65 14.75 6.35 4.87
C LEU A 65 15.74 6.92 5.93
N ILE A 66 15.92 6.18 7.02
CA ILE A 66 16.78 6.55 8.14
C ILE A 66 18.25 6.60 7.68
N LYS A 67 19.03 7.58 8.15
CA LYS A 67 20.47 7.62 7.85
C LYS A 67 21.23 6.49 8.55
N THR A 68 22.20 5.89 7.87
CA THR A 68 23.11 4.89 8.45
C THR A 68 24.45 5.49 8.84
N ASN A 69 24.95 6.46 8.08
CA ASN A 69 26.28 7.04 8.29
C ASN A 69 26.15 8.42 8.95
N GLU A 70 26.19 8.42 10.27
CA GLU A 70 26.19 9.65 11.07
C GLU A 70 27.48 9.78 11.88
N LYS A 71 27.97 11.02 12.06
CA LYS A 71 29.13 11.29 12.93
C LYS A 71 28.86 10.95 14.40
N ARG A 72 27.60 11.11 14.83
CA ARG A 72 27.10 10.67 16.13
C ARG A 72 25.84 9.85 15.86
N PRO A 73 25.73 8.63 16.39
CA PRO A 73 24.58 7.77 16.15
C PRO A 73 23.33 8.43 16.77
N ARG A 74 22.37 8.80 15.91
CA ARG A 74 21.11 9.42 16.34
C ARG A 74 19.96 8.66 15.70
N GLU A 75 19.77 8.82 14.40
CA GLU A 75 18.71 8.13 13.65
C GLU A 75 18.97 6.60 13.60
N SER A 76 20.24 6.19 13.58
CA SER A 76 20.66 4.79 13.49
C SER A 76 20.17 3.91 14.66
N ILE A 77 19.89 4.50 15.83
CA ILE A 77 19.37 3.79 17.00
C ILE A 77 17.98 3.24 16.70
N LEU A 78 17.10 4.07 16.13
CA LEU A 78 15.75 3.64 15.74
C LEU A 78 15.78 2.65 14.59
N ARG A 79 16.75 2.75 13.68
CA ARG A 79 16.89 1.78 12.58
C ARG A 79 17.07 0.37 13.13
N THR A 80 18.00 0.18 14.04
CA THR A 80 18.31 -1.13 14.61
C THR A 80 17.10 -1.66 15.38
N GLU A 81 16.52 -0.85 16.26
CA GLU A 81 15.37 -1.28 17.04
C GLU A 81 14.16 -1.61 16.15
N PHE A 82 13.92 -0.82 15.11
CA PHE A 82 12.79 -1.04 14.23
C PHE A 82 12.97 -2.29 13.38
N ALA A 83 14.20 -2.59 12.95
CA ALA A 83 14.50 -3.84 12.26
C ALA A 83 14.20 -5.05 13.16
N ASN A 84 14.60 -5.01 14.44
CA ASN A 84 14.29 -6.05 15.42
C ASN A 84 12.77 -6.22 15.61
N ALA A 85 12.04 -5.11 15.67
CA ALA A 85 10.58 -5.14 15.80
C ALA A 85 9.91 -5.84 14.60
N ILE A 86 10.33 -5.50 13.37
CA ILE A 86 9.78 -6.13 12.16
C ILE A 86 10.15 -7.61 12.09
N GLU A 87 11.37 -7.99 12.45
CA GLU A 87 11.78 -9.39 12.51
C GLU A 87 10.96 -10.19 13.53
N CYS A 88 10.76 -9.63 14.73
CA CYS A 88 9.93 -10.24 15.76
C CYS A 88 8.49 -10.44 15.27
N ILE A 89 7.88 -9.42 14.68
CA ILE A 89 6.51 -9.48 14.15
C ILE A 89 6.39 -10.51 13.01
N ASN A 90 7.33 -10.50 12.06
CA ASN A 90 7.30 -11.39 10.90
C ASN A 90 7.48 -12.88 11.24
N ARG A 91 8.04 -13.20 12.42
CA ARG A 91 8.13 -14.58 12.91
C ARG A 91 6.76 -15.19 13.17
N ASP A 92 5.80 -14.36 13.58
CA ASP A 92 4.45 -14.81 13.94
C ASP A 92 3.45 -14.68 12.77
N LEU A 93 3.88 -14.12 11.63
CA LEU A 93 3.05 -13.92 10.45
C LEU A 93 3.34 -14.98 9.36
N PRO A 94 2.31 -15.45 8.64
CA PRO A 94 2.49 -16.30 7.46
C PRO A 94 3.19 -15.52 6.36
N GLU A 95 3.87 -16.21 5.45
CA GLU A 95 4.78 -15.61 4.48
C GLU A 95 4.11 -14.55 3.59
N GLU A 96 2.87 -14.78 3.20
CA GLU A 96 2.07 -13.85 2.39
C GLU A 96 1.76 -12.51 3.11
N ASN A 97 1.73 -12.51 4.44
CA ASN A 97 1.37 -11.34 5.26
C ASN A 97 2.59 -10.68 5.90
N ARG A 98 3.79 -11.20 5.68
CA ARG A 98 5.01 -10.61 6.24
C ARG A 98 5.22 -9.18 5.74
N LEU A 99 5.57 -8.30 6.67
CA LEU A 99 5.94 -6.93 6.41
C LEU A 99 7.23 -6.91 5.59
N LYS A 100 7.21 -6.27 4.42
CA LYS A 100 8.37 -6.16 3.53
C LYS A 100 9.19 -4.93 3.91
N PHE A 101 10.26 -5.12 4.68
CA PHE A 101 11.11 -4.02 5.16
C PHE A 101 12.26 -3.71 4.19
N LEU A 102 12.23 -2.51 3.63
CA LEU A 102 13.23 -1.98 2.70
C LEU A 102 13.92 -0.78 3.34
N HIS A 103 15.17 -0.94 3.74
CA HIS A 103 15.95 0.14 4.31
C HIS A 103 16.82 0.85 3.27
N TRP A 104 16.78 2.19 3.25
CA TRP A 104 17.54 2.99 2.29
C TRP A 104 18.08 4.28 2.88
N ASP A 105 19.41 4.39 3.00
CA ASP A 105 20.07 5.67 3.27
C ASP A 105 20.18 6.54 1.99
N LEU A 106 19.26 7.49 1.83
CA LEU A 106 19.28 8.47 0.72
C LEU A 106 20.50 9.40 0.75
N HIS A 107 21.02 9.75 1.92
CA HIS A 107 22.15 10.68 2.05
C HIS A 107 23.46 10.05 1.53
N LYS A 108 23.62 8.73 1.70
CA LYS A 108 24.75 8.00 1.09
C LYS A 108 24.67 8.01 -0.44
N HIS A 109 23.47 7.84 -1.00
CA HIS A 109 23.27 7.71 -2.44
C HIS A 109 23.25 9.05 -3.18
N SER A 110 22.83 10.15 -2.53
CA SER A 110 22.83 11.48 -3.16
C SER A 110 24.23 12.08 -3.35
N ARG A 111 25.24 11.62 -2.59
CA ARG A 111 26.63 12.07 -2.73
C ARG A 111 27.41 11.36 -3.83
N SER A 112 26.90 10.25 -4.34
CA SER A 112 27.49 9.55 -5.48
C SER A 112 27.10 10.26 -6.77
N LYS A 113 28.07 10.86 -7.47
CA LYS A 113 27.85 11.53 -8.78
C LYS A 113 27.26 10.60 -9.86
N ALA A 114 27.35 9.28 -9.66
CA ALA A 114 26.90 8.27 -10.62
C ALA A 114 25.48 7.75 -10.36
N THR A 115 24.80 8.18 -9.28
CA THR A 115 23.56 7.54 -8.84
C THR A 115 22.38 8.49 -8.93
N ASN A 116 21.53 8.29 -9.93
CA ASN A 116 20.25 8.98 -10.02
C ASN A 116 19.29 8.39 -8.97
N VAL A 117 19.19 9.07 -7.82
CA VAL A 117 18.33 8.70 -6.69
C VAL A 117 16.87 8.51 -7.15
N LEU A 118 16.38 9.32 -8.08
CA LEU A 118 15.02 9.21 -8.59
C LEU A 118 14.82 7.93 -9.42
N LEU A 119 15.77 7.57 -10.27
CA LEU A 119 15.72 6.31 -11.03
C LEU A 119 15.67 5.10 -10.09
N LEU A 120 16.49 5.14 -9.05
CA LEU A 120 16.59 4.09 -8.06
C LEU A 120 15.31 3.97 -7.21
N LEU A 121 14.76 5.09 -6.73
CA LEU A 121 13.46 5.13 -6.08
C LEU A 121 12.33 4.70 -7.03
N GLY A 122 12.43 5.02 -8.31
CA GLY A 122 11.52 4.57 -9.36
C GLY A 122 11.49 3.04 -9.49
N LYS A 123 12.63 2.36 -9.34
CA LYS A 123 12.67 0.88 -9.31
C LYS A 123 11.95 0.31 -8.09
N VAL A 124 12.16 0.89 -6.92
CA VAL A 124 11.44 0.47 -5.70
C VAL A 124 9.95 0.77 -5.80
N ALA A 125 9.59 1.91 -6.40
CA ALA A 125 8.21 2.27 -6.65
C ALA A 125 7.53 1.31 -7.62
N ALA A 126 8.16 0.99 -8.75
CA ALA A 126 7.66 0.02 -9.71
C ALA A 126 7.47 -1.36 -9.07
N TYR A 127 8.48 -1.83 -8.32
CA TYR A 127 8.37 -3.07 -7.55
C TYR A 127 7.18 -3.03 -6.57
N ALA A 128 7.01 -1.95 -5.81
CA ALA A 128 5.89 -1.81 -4.90
C ALA A 128 4.53 -1.83 -5.63
N LEU A 129 4.40 -1.07 -6.73
CA LEU A 129 3.18 -1.04 -7.56
C LEU A 129 2.84 -2.41 -8.16
N THR A 130 3.83 -3.22 -8.55
CA THR A 130 3.55 -4.58 -9.05
C THR A 130 2.91 -5.48 -8.01
N LEU A 131 3.19 -5.23 -6.72
CA LEU A 131 2.66 -6.03 -5.61
C LEU A 131 1.37 -5.46 -5.03
N THR A 132 1.25 -4.13 -4.93
CA THR A 132 0.10 -3.47 -4.30
C THR A 132 -1.01 -3.16 -5.29
N GLY A 133 -0.67 -3.00 -6.57
CA GLY A 133 -1.55 -2.43 -7.58
C GLY A 133 -1.93 -0.98 -7.29
N PHE A 134 -2.92 -0.50 -8.04
CA PHE A 134 -3.58 0.78 -7.87
C PHE A 134 -5.07 0.62 -8.25
N PHE A 135 -5.90 1.56 -7.84
CA PHE A 135 -7.31 1.55 -8.19
C PHE A 135 -7.51 2.04 -9.63
N CYS A 136 -8.36 1.34 -10.39
CA CYS A 136 -8.74 1.76 -11.73
C CYS A 136 -10.16 1.27 -12.07
N CYS A 137 -11.02 2.17 -12.55
CA CYS A 137 -12.35 1.82 -13.04
C CYS A 137 -12.70 2.59 -14.33
N GLN A 138 -13.65 2.05 -15.09
CA GLN A 138 -14.18 2.68 -16.30
C GLN A 138 -15.61 3.15 -16.03
N LEU A 139 -15.85 4.45 -16.22
CA LEU A 139 -17.15 5.09 -16.11
C LEU A 139 -17.74 5.26 -17.50
N LEU A 140 -18.97 4.78 -17.66
CA LEU A 140 -19.76 5.03 -18.86
C LEU A 140 -20.50 6.37 -18.68
N PRO A 141 -20.54 7.24 -19.70
CA PRO A 141 -21.30 8.48 -19.61
C PRO A 141 -22.78 8.14 -19.40
N ALA A 142 -23.39 8.80 -18.41
CA ALA A 142 -24.81 8.67 -18.14
C ALA A 142 -25.60 9.00 -19.41
N GLN A 143 -26.43 8.06 -19.85
CA GLN A 143 -27.38 8.31 -20.94
C GLN A 143 -28.60 9.01 -20.34
N GLY A 144 -28.70 10.33 -20.51
CA GLY A 144 -29.91 11.10 -20.20
C GLY A 144 -29.69 12.31 -19.29
N PRO A 145 -30.63 13.28 -19.26
CA PRO A 145 -30.53 14.48 -18.44
C PRO A 145 -30.56 14.07 -16.96
N ALA A 146 -29.46 14.34 -16.25
CA ALA A 146 -29.37 14.09 -14.83
C ALA A 146 -30.34 15.03 -14.08
N ASP A 147 -31.39 14.46 -13.49
CA ASP A 147 -32.12 15.13 -12.41
C ASP A 147 -31.18 15.21 -11.19
N PRO A 148 -30.84 16.40 -10.68
CA PRO A 148 -29.90 16.56 -9.55
C PRO A 148 -30.37 15.90 -8.24
N SER A 149 -31.59 15.35 -8.21
CA SER A 149 -32.22 14.77 -7.01
C SER A 149 -32.16 13.24 -6.91
N VAL A 150 -31.59 12.54 -7.89
CA VAL A 150 -31.52 11.06 -7.88
C VAL A 150 -30.09 10.62 -7.60
N CYS A 151 -29.80 10.30 -6.34
CA CYS A 151 -28.69 9.39 -6.03
C CYS A 151 -28.91 8.11 -6.86
N PRO A 152 -27.90 7.56 -7.55
CA PRO A 152 -28.06 6.23 -8.14
C PRO A 152 -28.48 5.28 -7.01
N PRO A 153 -29.46 4.40 -7.23
CA PRO A 153 -29.79 3.41 -6.22
C PRO A 153 -28.51 2.70 -5.87
N SER A 154 -28.21 2.67 -4.58
CA SER A 154 -27.25 1.75 -3.99
C SER A 154 -27.72 0.35 -4.38
N GLU A 155 -27.31 -0.14 -5.55
CA GLU A 155 -27.24 -1.56 -5.80
C GLU A 155 -26.30 -2.07 -4.71
N ASP A 156 -26.90 -2.79 -3.77
CA ASP A 156 -26.23 -3.42 -2.65
C ASP A 156 -24.99 -4.14 -3.19
N LEU A 157 -23.83 -3.55 -2.91
CA LEU A 157 -22.58 -4.29 -2.94
C LEU A 157 -22.75 -5.34 -1.85
N GLU A 158 -23.21 -6.53 -2.25
CA GLU A 158 -23.21 -7.71 -1.39
C GLU A 158 -21.80 -7.92 -0.87
N ILE A 159 -21.56 -7.38 0.33
CA ILE A 159 -20.48 -7.79 1.21
C ILE A 159 -20.89 -9.20 1.64
N ASN A 160 -20.61 -10.18 0.79
CA ASN A 160 -20.69 -11.57 1.17
C ASN A 160 -19.61 -11.81 2.21
N ASN A 161 -20.06 -11.80 3.47
CA ASN A 161 -19.37 -12.27 4.65
C ASN A 161 -18.78 -13.66 4.38
N TYR A 162 -17.48 -13.75 4.10
CA TYR A 162 -16.75 -14.98 4.32
C TYR A 162 -16.38 -15.08 5.80
N SER A 163 -17.37 -15.43 6.60
CA SER A 163 -17.17 -16.15 7.86
C SER A 163 -16.76 -17.59 7.54
N LEU A 164 -15.63 -18.03 8.09
CA LEU A 164 -15.22 -19.43 8.16
C LEU A 164 -16.37 -20.32 8.64
N GLN A 165 -16.76 -21.33 7.84
CA GLN A 165 -17.14 -22.65 8.37
C GLN A 165 -16.67 -23.75 7.40
N LYS A 166 -15.93 -24.70 7.98
CA LYS A 166 -15.57 -26.01 7.41
C LYS A 166 -16.84 -26.80 7.08
N ASN A 167 -16.78 -27.63 6.02
CA ASN A 167 -17.17 -29.06 5.92
C ASN A 167 -17.20 -29.42 4.41
N HIS A 168 -16.23 -30.17 3.89
CA HIS A 168 -16.20 -31.64 3.70
C HIS A 168 -17.20 -32.17 2.63
N GLU A 169 -16.61 -32.92 1.66
CA GLU A 169 -17.19 -33.94 0.75
C GLU A 169 -17.69 -33.48 -0.64
N THR A 170 -16.90 -33.66 -1.71
CA THR A 170 -16.67 -34.81 -2.64
C THR A 170 -17.66 -34.93 -3.81
N ASP A 171 -17.08 -34.84 -5.01
CA ASP A 171 -17.37 -35.49 -6.30
C ASP A 171 -18.81 -35.78 -6.74
N SER A 172 -19.18 -35.24 -7.91
CA SER A 172 -19.62 -36.06 -9.06
C SER A 172 -19.87 -35.22 -10.31
N GLU A 173 -19.39 -35.77 -11.43
CA GLU A 173 -19.62 -35.34 -12.80
C GLU A 173 -21.08 -35.55 -13.22
N ASP A 174 -21.66 -34.68 -14.06
CA ASP A 174 -22.46 -35.13 -15.22
C ASP A 174 -22.87 -34.00 -16.20
N THR A 175 -22.21 -34.02 -17.36
CA THR A 175 -22.72 -34.10 -18.74
C THR A 175 -24.05 -33.44 -19.19
N ALA A 176 -23.90 -32.51 -20.15
CA ALA A 176 -24.73 -32.19 -21.33
C ALA A 176 -26.17 -31.63 -21.20
N LYS A 177 -26.41 -30.48 -21.85
CA LYS A 177 -27.09 -30.41 -23.16
C LYS A 177 -27.18 -28.98 -23.71
N ILE A 178 -26.80 -28.84 -24.97
CA ILE A 178 -27.01 -27.69 -25.85
C ILE A 178 -28.41 -27.81 -26.44
N GLU A 179 -29.23 -26.76 -26.32
CA GLU A 179 -30.36 -26.52 -27.22
C GLU A 179 -30.21 -25.14 -27.84
N GLN A 180 -29.98 -25.14 -29.16
CA GLN A 180 -30.04 -23.97 -30.02
C GLN A 180 -31.50 -23.57 -30.24
N ARG A 181 -31.81 -22.29 -30.05
CA ARG A 181 -32.95 -21.63 -30.70
C ARG A 181 -32.42 -20.41 -31.43
N GLU A 182 -32.44 -20.49 -32.76
CA GLU A 182 -32.24 -19.34 -33.64
C GLU A 182 -33.49 -18.45 -33.56
N GLY A 183 -33.27 -17.17 -33.29
CA GLY A 183 -34.27 -16.12 -33.26
C GLY A 183 -33.60 -14.79 -33.62
N ASP A 184 -34.18 -14.13 -34.60
CA ASP A 184 -33.72 -12.95 -35.34
C ASP A 184 -33.04 -11.83 -34.54
N GLY A 185 -31.90 -11.38 -35.10
CA GLY A 185 -31.44 -9.99 -35.17
C GLY A 185 -31.70 -9.03 -34.01
N GLU A 186 -30.69 -8.85 -33.16
CA GLU A 186 -30.17 -7.53 -32.81
C GLU A 186 -28.75 -7.68 -32.23
N ALA A 187 -27.78 -7.00 -32.84
CA ALA A 187 -26.38 -7.02 -32.42
C ALA A 187 -26.24 -6.29 -31.08
N ASN A 188 -26.58 -6.96 -29.99
CA ASN A 188 -26.27 -6.49 -28.65
C ASN A 188 -24.80 -6.80 -28.41
N GLY A 189 -23.94 -5.88 -28.88
CA GLY A 189 -22.51 -5.91 -28.59
C GLY A 189 -22.35 -5.92 -27.08
N ASP A 190 -22.04 -7.09 -26.53
CA ASP A 190 -21.88 -7.32 -25.12
C ASP A 190 -20.70 -6.45 -24.65
N PHE A 191 -21.02 -5.24 -24.17
CA PHE A 191 -20.03 -4.30 -23.63
C PHE A 191 -19.47 -4.97 -22.39
N VAL A 192 -18.34 -5.67 -22.54
CA VAL A 192 -17.58 -6.25 -21.42
C VAL A 192 -17.21 -5.10 -20.49
N LYS A 193 -18.02 -4.88 -19.44
CA LYS A 193 -17.74 -3.93 -18.38
C LYS A 193 -16.45 -4.41 -17.73
N LYS A 194 -15.33 -3.73 -17.98
CA LYS A 194 -14.07 -4.04 -17.29
C LYS A 194 -14.29 -3.91 -15.79
N LYS A 195 -14.14 -5.02 -15.07
CA LYS A 195 -14.25 -5.04 -13.60
C LYS A 195 -13.25 -4.04 -13.01
N PRO A 196 -13.64 -3.24 -12.00
CA PRO A 196 -12.71 -2.33 -11.35
C PRO A 196 -11.55 -3.10 -10.71
N MET A 197 -10.34 -2.53 -10.84
CA MET A 197 -9.17 -2.97 -10.10
C MET A 197 -9.08 -2.19 -8.80
N PHE A 198 -8.72 -2.87 -7.71
CA PHE A 198 -8.51 -2.25 -6.40
C PHE A 198 -7.05 -2.41 -5.99
N GLN A 199 -6.53 -1.38 -5.34
CA GLN A 199 -5.25 -1.47 -4.65
C GLN A 199 -5.39 -2.40 -3.45
N LYS A 200 -4.50 -3.39 -3.33
CA LYS A 200 -4.56 -4.47 -2.32
C LYS A 200 -3.52 -4.36 -1.22
N GLY A 201 -2.58 -3.43 -1.33
CA GLY A 201 -1.52 -3.21 -0.34
C GLY A 201 -1.03 -1.77 -0.36
N VAL A 202 0.02 -1.44 0.39
CA VAL A 202 0.51 -0.07 0.46
C VAL A 202 2.02 0.04 0.64
N LEU A 203 2.62 0.99 -0.07
CA LEU A 203 3.97 1.49 0.24
C LEU A 203 3.87 2.51 1.37
N ARG A 204 4.47 2.17 2.52
CA ARG A 204 4.65 3.06 3.67
C ARG A 204 6.07 3.62 3.69
N THR A 205 6.22 4.94 3.69
CA THR A 205 7.52 5.59 3.87
C THR A 205 7.70 6.07 5.32
N ASN A 206 8.79 5.65 5.95
CA ASN A 206 9.20 6.10 7.28
C ASN A 206 10.43 7.01 7.18
N CYS A 207 10.45 8.09 7.96
CA CYS A 207 11.61 8.95 8.14
C CYS A 207 11.49 9.67 9.50
N ILE A 208 12.62 9.98 10.13
CA ILE A 208 12.63 10.74 11.38
C ILE A 208 12.63 12.27 11.17
N ASP A 209 13.27 12.74 10.11
CA ASP A 209 13.46 14.17 9.85
C ASP A 209 13.48 14.48 8.35
N CYS A 210 12.95 15.66 7.98
CA CYS A 210 12.73 16.25 6.66
C CYS A 210 11.64 15.64 5.76
N LEU A 211 10.59 16.46 5.57
CA LEU A 211 9.55 16.35 4.55
C LEU A 211 10.17 16.06 3.18
N ASP A 212 11.35 16.60 2.88
CA ASP A 212 12.02 16.48 1.58
C ASP A 212 12.35 15.03 1.21
N ARG A 213 12.94 14.23 2.13
CA ARG A 213 13.29 12.82 1.85
C ARG A 213 12.06 12.01 1.51
N THR A 214 11.02 12.17 2.33
CA THR A 214 9.74 11.47 2.12
C THR A 214 9.05 11.97 0.86
N ASN A 215 9.06 13.27 0.59
CA ASN A 215 8.40 13.84 -0.59
C ASN A 215 9.04 13.35 -1.88
N VAL A 216 10.38 13.24 -1.94
CA VAL A 216 11.07 12.69 -3.12
C VAL A 216 10.68 11.22 -3.35
N ALA A 217 10.61 10.41 -2.29
CA ALA A 217 10.14 9.03 -2.40
C ALA A 217 8.66 8.95 -2.83
N GLN A 218 7.80 9.79 -2.25
CA GLN A 218 6.37 9.83 -2.59
C GLN A 218 6.13 10.31 -4.02
N PHE A 219 6.92 11.28 -4.49
CA PHE A 219 6.92 11.77 -5.86
C PHE A 219 7.36 10.67 -6.83
N ALA A 220 8.46 9.96 -6.53
CA ALA A 220 8.92 8.84 -7.35
C ALA A 220 7.85 7.74 -7.47
N TYR A 221 7.12 7.47 -6.39
CA TYR A 221 6.01 6.52 -6.38
C TYR A 221 4.84 6.98 -7.25
N GLY A 222 4.41 8.23 -7.12
CA GLY A 222 3.36 8.81 -7.95
C GLY A 222 3.73 8.84 -9.44
N LEU A 223 4.98 9.20 -9.75
CA LEU A 223 5.49 9.21 -11.13
C LEU A 223 5.48 7.79 -11.74
N ALA A 224 5.96 6.79 -10.99
CA ALA A 224 5.95 5.41 -11.46
C ALA A 224 4.52 4.85 -11.65
N ALA A 225 3.55 5.32 -10.87
CA ALA A 225 2.14 4.92 -11.02
C ALA A 225 1.47 5.54 -12.26
N LEU A 226 1.97 6.70 -12.71
CA LEU A 226 1.42 7.40 -13.88
C LEU A 226 1.87 6.77 -15.21
N GLY A 227 3.06 6.15 -15.24
CA GLY A 227 3.67 5.58 -16.45
C GLY A 227 4.72 6.50 -17.06
#